data_AF-A0A2N9MXW7-F1
#
_entry.id   AF-A0A2N9MXW7-F1
#
_cell.length_a   1.000
_cell.length_b   1.000
_cell.length_c   1.000
_cell.angle_alpha   90.00
_cell.angle_beta   90.00
_cell.angle_gamma   90.00
#
_symmetry.space_group_name_H-M   'P 1'
#
loop_
_entity.id
_entity.type
_entity.pdbx_description
1 polymer ?
#
loop_
_entity_poly.entity_id
_entity_poly.type
_entity_poly.pdbx_seq_one_letter_code
_entity_poly.pdbx_strand_id
1 'polypeptide(L)'
;MRPESQDFRQPLPHGRGSDRSRARKQAVLTLSFLLVLAAANLAADTRYFVDYLLPRGGARGATVDVEFHGISLENPKEIIFYQPGIKASGFAPYAKPGDGFKVKFYIAPDCPLGEHVLRVRTATALTDAVTFWVSPFKTVYESESKIGEDDTMEKARPIPMNVTVEGQILPGPDMDKDFYRVQGEEGQHISVEVEAARLGTLHFQGENDLCVRILDSAGKELGHNDDSALYVQDPVLSVIAPRAGAYFIEIKQQIFYPPRQAWYRAHIGNFSRPTAVFPAGGQAGSTISARILGDPAGERTEQVKLPQKPGPFDYFSGGAPSPNVLRVSPYPNVLVGDPVAALPAAFNGILEKPGDIQTFHFTARKGQSWKVQVFARTLGTPVDPRIWIASAKEPKHLLDADDARLVDLGQPSARGTWHVKDQLDPIAIFKVPADGEYVLGVEDTTGSGGPDHVYRVEVEQVRDTIYTHITMNDGYQMPRLTGLIVPQGNRSHRPDRAPGQSMDAGRATGAGIRQHLQGRYRTGGARPSPWRHHDRAALPQRRHPHAGAVRRRA
;
A
#
# COMPACT_ATOMS: atom_id res chain seq x y z
N MET A 1 -88.02 -57.87 -21.16
CA MET A 1 -88.72 -56.60 -20.86
C MET A 1 -88.07 -55.99 -19.63
N ARG A 2 -87.81 -54.67 -19.62
CA ARG A 2 -87.62 -53.87 -18.37
C ARG A 2 -88.96 -53.76 -17.62
N PRO A 3 -89.07 -53.25 -16.36
CA PRO A 3 -88.07 -52.82 -15.35
C PRO A 3 -88.40 -53.26 -13.88
N GLU A 4 -87.60 -52.82 -12.90
CA GLU A 4 -87.90 -52.36 -11.50
C GLU A 4 -86.72 -52.70 -10.56
N SER A 5 -85.85 -51.75 -10.19
CA SER A 5 -85.89 -50.77 -9.09
C SER A 5 -85.82 -51.34 -7.66
N GLN A 6 -84.72 -51.09 -6.94
CA GLN A 6 -84.74 -50.66 -5.52
C GLN A 6 -83.39 -50.14 -5.02
N ASP A 7 -83.50 -49.06 -4.22
CA ASP A 7 -82.48 -48.21 -3.61
C ASP A 7 -81.48 -48.90 -2.68
N PHE A 8 -80.22 -48.47 -2.74
CA PHE A 8 -79.21 -48.71 -1.70
C PHE A 8 -78.77 -47.37 -1.08
N ARG A 9 -79.11 -47.16 0.20
CA ARG A 9 -78.54 -46.09 1.05
C ARG A 9 -77.11 -46.46 1.48
N GLN A 10 -76.16 -45.55 1.27
CA GLN A 10 -74.78 -45.65 1.74
C GLN A 10 -74.65 -45.33 3.24
N PRO A 11 -73.70 -45.96 3.98
CA PRO A 11 -73.18 -45.44 5.23
C PRO A 11 -71.91 -44.58 5.02
N LEU A 12 -71.82 -43.47 5.77
CA LEU A 12 -70.65 -42.58 5.83
C LEU A 12 -69.49 -43.20 6.62
N PRO A 13 -68.21 -43.05 6.20
CA PRO A 13 -67.07 -43.42 7.03
C PRO A 13 -66.48 -42.22 7.80
N HIS A 14 -66.13 -42.50 9.06
CA HIS A 14 -65.50 -41.63 10.04
C HIS A 14 -64.06 -41.17 9.69
N GLY A 15 -63.70 -39.96 10.13
CA GLY A 15 -62.42 -39.70 10.80
C GLY A 15 -61.19 -39.25 9.98
N ARG A 16 -61.17 -38.04 9.41
CA ARG A 16 -59.96 -37.35 8.86
C ARG A 16 -59.41 -36.21 9.75
N GLY A 17 -59.56 -36.32 11.08
CA GLY A 17 -59.22 -35.24 12.01
C GLY A 17 -57.77 -35.23 12.52
N SER A 18 -57.18 -36.39 12.82
CA SER A 18 -55.90 -36.49 13.53
C SER A 18 -54.68 -36.24 12.63
N ASP A 19 -54.74 -36.67 11.36
CA ASP A 19 -53.61 -36.58 10.43
C ASP A 19 -53.30 -35.14 10.00
N ARG A 20 -54.33 -34.30 9.83
CA ARG A 20 -54.14 -32.88 9.46
C ARG A 20 -53.49 -32.07 10.58
N SER A 21 -53.72 -32.43 11.84
CA SER A 21 -53.11 -31.81 13.02
C SER A 21 -51.61 -32.16 13.10
N ARG A 22 -51.25 -33.43 12.86
CA ARG A 22 -49.85 -33.89 12.86
C ARG A 22 -49.06 -33.28 11.71
N ALA A 23 -49.63 -33.27 10.51
CA ALA A 23 -49.01 -32.66 9.33
C ALA A 23 -48.80 -31.14 9.49
N ARG A 24 -49.76 -30.42 10.09
CA ARG A 24 -49.59 -28.99 10.42
C ARG A 24 -48.49 -28.75 11.44
N LYS A 25 -48.39 -29.56 12.50
CA LYS A 25 -47.32 -29.42 13.51
C LYS A 25 -45.94 -29.70 12.91
N GLN A 26 -45.82 -30.70 12.05
CA GLN A 26 -44.57 -30.99 11.34
C GLN A 26 -44.21 -29.87 10.35
N ALA A 27 -45.16 -29.34 9.58
CA ALA A 27 -44.91 -28.23 8.67
C ALA A 27 -44.44 -26.95 9.39
N VAL A 28 -45.04 -26.64 10.56
CA VAL A 28 -44.61 -25.49 11.38
C VAL A 28 -43.21 -25.72 11.94
N LEU A 29 -42.90 -26.91 12.47
CA LEU A 29 -41.56 -27.24 12.96
C LEU A 29 -40.50 -27.16 11.86
N THR A 30 -40.78 -27.69 10.66
CA THR A 30 -39.87 -27.61 9.51
C THR A 30 -39.69 -26.17 9.04
N LEU A 31 -40.75 -25.35 9.01
CA LEU A 31 -40.66 -23.95 8.64
C LEU A 31 -39.91 -23.12 9.68
N SER A 32 -40.10 -23.38 10.98
CA SER A 32 -39.33 -22.77 12.06
C SER A 32 -37.85 -23.18 12.01
N PHE A 33 -37.56 -24.45 11.72
CA PHE A 33 -36.18 -24.93 11.56
C PHE A 33 -35.51 -24.33 10.32
N LEU A 34 -36.23 -24.18 9.21
CA LEU A 34 -35.77 -23.48 8.00
C LEU A 34 -35.57 -21.97 8.24
N LEU A 35 -36.43 -21.32 9.03
CA LEU A 35 -36.27 -19.92 9.43
C LEU A 35 -35.06 -19.73 10.36
N VAL A 36 -34.79 -20.65 11.27
CA VAL A 36 -33.60 -20.64 12.13
C VAL A 36 -32.34 -20.89 11.30
N LEU A 37 -32.36 -21.80 10.34
CA LEU A 37 -31.25 -22.04 9.40
C LEU A 37 -31.03 -20.87 8.43
N ALA A 38 -32.09 -20.19 8.00
CA ALA A 38 -32.01 -18.98 7.17
C ALA A 38 -31.49 -17.78 7.99
N ALA A 39 -31.89 -17.66 9.26
CA ALA A 39 -31.38 -16.63 10.17
C ALA A 39 -29.91 -16.88 10.57
N ALA A 40 -29.49 -18.14 10.74
CA ALA A 40 -28.11 -18.50 11.05
C ALA A 40 -27.14 -18.20 9.90
N ASN A 41 -27.62 -18.24 8.64
CA ASN A 41 -26.80 -17.90 7.47
C ASN A 41 -26.65 -16.39 7.20
N LEU A 42 -27.39 -15.52 7.90
CA LEU A 42 -27.28 -14.06 7.79
C LEU A 42 -26.22 -13.46 8.73
N ALA A 43 -25.62 -14.27 9.60
CA ALA A 43 -24.50 -13.88 10.46
C ALA A 43 -23.15 -14.39 9.94
N ALA A 44 -23.06 -14.81 8.67
CA ALA A 44 -21.79 -15.02 8.00
C ALA A 44 -21.12 -13.65 7.80
N ASP A 45 -20.28 -13.36 8.77
CA ASP A 45 -19.73 -12.10 9.21
C ASP A 45 -18.78 -11.43 8.20
N THR A 46 -19.27 -10.39 7.53
CA THR A 46 -18.49 -9.46 6.69
C THR A 46 -18.12 -8.16 7.42
N ARG A 47 -18.29 -8.07 8.75
CA ARG A 47 -18.12 -6.81 9.48
C ARG A 47 -16.66 -6.57 9.89
N TYR A 48 -16.18 -5.34 9.76
CA TYR A 48 -14.92 -4.92 10.39
C TYR A 48 -15.11 -4.85 11.90
N PHE A 49 -14.12 -5.36 12.64
CA PHE A 49 -14.19 -5.42 14.10
C PHE A 49 -13.54 -4.19 14.72
N VAL A 50 -12.40 -3.76 14.16
CA VAL A 50 -11.73 -2.53 14.57
C VAL A 50 -12.01 -1.50 13.49
N ASP A 51 -12.71 -0.44 13.85
CA ASP A 51 -12.89 0.69 12.95
C ASP A 51 -11.61 1.53 12.89
N TYR A 52 -11.03 1.82 14.05
CA TYR A 52 -9.76 2.53 14.21
C TYR A 52 -9.17 2.32 15.62
N LEU A 53 -7.93 2.75 15.81
CA LEU A 53 -7.29 2.86 17.11
C LEU A 53 -6.58 4.21 17.23
N LEU A 54 -6.51 4.76 18.45
CA LEU A 54 -5.84 6.03 18.74
C LEU A 54 -4.94 5.93 19.99
N PRO A 55 -3.82 6.65 20.02
CA PRO A 55 -3.22 7.39 18.91
C PRO A 55 -2.77 6.46 17.76
N ARG A 56 -2.49 7.01 16.58
CA ARG A 56 -2.07 6.21 15.41
C ARG A 56 -0.63 5.73 15.51
N GLY A 57 0.14 6.27 16.45
CA GLY A 57 1.46 5.77 16.76
C GLY A 57 2.03 6.23 18.09
N GLY A 58 3.33 6.00 18.24
CA GLY A 58 4.10 6.35 19.43
C GLY A 58 5.60 6.38 19.19
N ALA A 59 6.33 7.01 20.11
CA ALA A 59 7.79 7.07 20.06
C ALA A 59 8.44 5.75 20.53
N ARG A 60 9.62 5.41 19.99
CA ARG A 60 10.49 4.38 20.57
C ARG A 60 10.70 4.60 22.06
N GLY A 61 10.68 3.51 22.83
CA GLY A 61 10.86 3.56 24.29
C GLY A 61 9.66 4.09 25.08
N ALA A 62 8.58 4.56 24.42
CA ALA A 62 7.42 5.09 25.10
C ALA A 62 6.48 3.99 25.61
N THR A 63 5.71 4.35 26.64
CA THR A 63 4.47 3.63 26.99
C THR A 63 3.29 4.49 26.54
N VAL A 64 2.41 3.92 25.74
CA VAL A 64 1.29 4.63 25.11
C VAL A 64 -0.02 4.00 25.53
N ASP A 65 -0.95 4.81 26.02
CA ASP A 65 -2.34 4.39 26.22
C ASP A 65 -3.05 4.41 24.86
N VAL A 66 -3.45 3.24 24.39
CA VAL A 66 -4.09 3.03 23.09
C VAL A 66 -5.54 2.63 23.30
N GLU A 67 -6.41 3.28 22.55
CA GLU A 67 -7.84 3.10 22.54
C GLU A 67 -8.26 2.43 21.22
N PHE A 68 -8.90 1.27 21.33
CA PHE A 68 -9.50 0.56 20.19
C PHE A 68 -10.99 0.86 20.14
N HIS A 69 -11.48 1.20 18.95
CA HIS A 69 -12.89 1.50 18.68
C HIS A 69 -13.40 0.61 17.55
N GLY A 70 -14.62 0.11 17.70
CA GLY A 70 -15.25 -0.72 16.68
C GLY A 70 -16.43 -1.51 17.24
N ILE A 71 -16.57 -2.77 16.83
CA ILE A 71 -17.66 -3.65 17.23
C ILE A 71 -17.15 -5.06 17.50
N SER A 72 -17.90 -5.82 18.31
CA SER A 72 -17.57 -7.21 18.66
C SER A 72 -16.18 -7.35 19.32
N LEU A 73 -15.74 -6.31 20.04
CA LEU A 73 -14.48 -6.25 20.78
C LEU A 73 -14.66 -6.68 22.25
N GLU A 74 -15.69 -7.48 22.58
CA GLU A 74 -15.88 -7.97 23.95
C GLU A 74 -14.76 -8.92 24.37
N ASN A 75 -14.36 -8.82 25.64
CA ASN A 75 -13.38 -9.73 26.25
C ASN A 75 -12.07 -9.86 25.44
N PRO A 76 -11.35 -8.75 25.15
CA PRO A 76 -10.07 -8.81 24.46
C PRO A 76 -9.07 -9.65 25.27
N LYS A 77 -8.34 -10.53 24.59
CA LYS A 77 -7.40 -11.48 25.21
C LYS A 77 -5.95 -11.15 24.90
N GLU A 78 -5.67 -10.66 23.70
CA GLU A 78 -4.30 -10.45 23.24
C GLU A 78 -4.27 -9.49 22.05
N ILE A 79 -3.19 -8.71 21.94
CA ILE A 79 -2.80 -8.03 20.70
C ILE A 79 -1.69 -8.85 20.06
N ILE A 80 -1.91 -9.29 18.82
CA ILE A 80 -0.97 -10.06 18.02
C ILE A 80 -0.25 -9.07 17.10
N PHE A 81 1.03 -8.83 17.35
CA PHE A 81 1.90 -8.04 16.46
C PHE A 81 2.62 -8.96 15.47
N TYR A 82 2.69 -8.56 14.20
CA TYR A 82 3.40 -9.31 13.15
C TYR A 82 4.89 -8.96 13.09
N GLN A 83 5.32 -7.98 13.89
CA GLN A 83 6.69 -7.57 14.04
C GLN A 83 7.06 -7.49 15.54
N PRO A 84 8.32 -7.71 15.91
CA PRO A 84 8.77 -7.56 17.29
C PRO A 84 8.87 -6.07 17.68
N GLY A 85 8.90 -5.80 18.99
CA GLY A 85 9.24 -4.48 19.54
C GLY A 85 8.11 -3.81 20.32
N ILE A 86 6.86 -4.28 20.20
CA ILE A 86 5.72 -3.77 20.98
C ILE A 86 5.13 -4.89 21.84
N LYS A 87 4.82 -4.57 23.10
CA LYS A 87 4.05 -5.42 24.01
C LYS A 87 2.77 -4.71 24.44
N ALA A 88 1.69 -5.46 24.63
CA ALA A 88 0.41 -4.92 25.09
C ALA A 88 0.00 -5.50 26.45
N SER A 89 -0.50 -4.68 27.37
CA SER A 89 -1.07 -5.15 28.65
C SER A 89 -2.10 -4.16 29.21
N GLY A 90 -2.84 -4.56 30.24
CA GLY A 90 -3.76 -3.64 30.94
C GLY A 90 -5.04 -3.38 30.16
N PHE A 91 -5.61 -4.42 29.55
CA PHE A 91 -6.87 -4.33 28.82
C PHE A 91 -8.01 -3.85 29.74
N ALA A 92 -8.65 -2.76 29.36
CA ALA A 92 -9.78 -2.16 30.06
C ALA A 92 -10.94 -1.92 29.08
N PRO A 93 -11.95 -2.82 29.05
CA PRO A 93 -13.12 -2.65 28.19
C PRO A 93 -13.89 -1.36 28.46
N TYR A 94 -14.54 -0.82 27.44
CA TYR A 94 -15.46 0.33 27.60
C TYR A 94 -16.72 -0.04 28.37
N ALA A 95 -17.44 1.00 28.82
CA ALA A 95 -18.67 0.86 29.59
C ALA A 95 -19.76 0.10 28.82
N LYS A 96 -19.84 0.29 27.50
CA LYS A 96 -20.64 -0.54 26.60
C LYS A 96 -19.74 -1.65 26.03
N PRO A 97 -19.91 -2.91 26.46
CA PRO A 97 -19.09 -4.01 25.96
C PRO A 97 -19.22 -4.14 24.45
N GLY A 98 -18.11 -4.42 23.78
CA GLY A 98 -18.07 -4.66 22.33
C GLY A 98 -17.69 -3.44 21.51
N ASP A 99 -17.95 -2.23 22.01
CA ASP A 99 -17.66 -0.97 21.30
C ASP A 99 -16.16 -0.62 21.29
N GLY A 100 -15.39 -1.13 22.24
CA GLY A 100 -13.97 -0.79 22.36
C GLY A 100 -13.33 -1.14 23.70
N PHE A 101 -12.03 -0.88 23.80
CA PHE A 101 -11.24 -1.07 25.01
C PHE A 101 -9.97 -0.20 24.98
N LYS A 102 -9.43 0.09 26.17
CA LYS A 102 -8.10 0.68 26.34
C LYS A 102 -7.05 -0.40 26.61
N VAL A 103 -5.83 -0.18 26.18
CA VAL A 103 -4.67 -1.05 26.43
C VAL A 103 -3.39 -0.23 26.43
N LYS A 104 -2.40 -0.61 27.22
CA LYS A 104 -1.07 0.01 27.20
C LYS A 104 -0.16 -0.70 26.23
N PHE A 105 0.42 0.03 25.30
CA PHE A 105 1.52 -0.42 24.44
C PHE A 105 2.85 0.02 25.05
N TYR A 106 3.75 -0.93 25.24
CA TYR A 106 5.13 -0.69 25.64
C TYR A 106 6.02 -0.87 24.42
N ILE A 107 6.53 0.23 23.90
CA ILE A 107 7.35 0.27 22.70
C ILE A 107 8.82 0.16 23.15
N ALA A 108 9.53 -0.86 22.67
CA ALA A 108 10.92 -1.06 23.03
C ALA A 108 11.81 0.09 22.48
N PRO A 109 12.92 0.44 23.15
CA PRO A 109 13.86 1.45 22.66
C PRO A 109 14.44 1.14 21.27
N ASP A 110 14.55 -0.13 20.93
CA ASP A 110 15.07 -0.66 19.66
C ASP A 110 13.96 -1.14 18.70
N CYS A 111 12.69 -0.88 19.02
CA CYS A 111 11.55 -1.27 18.18
C CYS A 111 11.74 -0.77 16.74
N PRO A 112 11.56 -1.59 15.69
CA PRO A 112 11.60 -1.11 14.30
C PRO A 112 10.73 0.14 14.09
N LEU A 113 11.24 1.11 13.31
CA LEU A 113 10.46 2.31 12.95
C LEU A 113 9.43 1.97 11.87
N GLY A 114 8.42 2.83 11.74
CA GLY A 114 7.38 2.71 10.73
C GLY A 114 6.21 1.84 11.16
N GLU A 115 5.61 1.16 10.20
CA GLU A 115 4.35 0.42 10.36
C GLU A 115 4.51 -0.88 11.16
N HIS A 116 3.67 -1.06 12.17
CA HIS A 116 3.46 -2.33 12.88
C HIS A 116 2.04 -2.82 12.64
N VAL A 117 1.90 -3.85 11.80
CA VAL A 117 0.64 -4.55 11.58
C VAL A 117 0.29 -5.40 12.80
N LEU A 118 -0.97 -5.32 13.24
CA LEU A 118 -1.47 -6.04 14.41
C LEU A 118 -2.91 -6.55 14.23
N ARG A 119 -3.32 -7.47 15.10
CA ARG A 119 -4.72 -7.92 15.26
C ARG A 119 -5.10 -8.04 16.73
N VAL A 120 -6.38 -7.88 17.04
CA VAL A 120 -6.92 -8.17 18.36
C VAL A 120 -7.48 -9.59 18.35
N ARG A 121 -7.06 -10.42 19.29
CA ARG A 121 -7.75 -11.68 19.60
C ARG A 121 -8.72 -11.43 20.74
N THR A 122 -10.01 -11.60 20.48
CA THR A 122 -11.07 -11.58 21.51
C THR A 122 -11.36 -13.02 21.99
N ALA A 123 -12.34 -13.19 22.88
CA ALA A 123 -12.77 -14.51 23.30
C ALA A 123 -13.42 -15.34 22.17
N THR A 124 -13.96 -14.66 21.15
CA THR A 124 -14.82 -15.27 20.12
C THR A 124 -14.33 -15.04 18.70
N ALA A 125 -13.41 -14.10 18.47
CA ALA A 125 -12.97 -13.71 17.14
C ALA A 125 -11.50 -13.26 17.10
N LEU A 126 -10.98 -13.19 15.88
CA LEU A 126 -9.75 -12.50 15.52
C LEU A 126 -10.13 -11.38 14.56
N THR A 127 -9.71 -10.15 14.85
CA THR A 127 -10.07 -8.98 14.05
C THR A 127 -9.37 -8.97 12.68
N ASP A 128 -9.83 -8.08 11.81
CA ASP A 128 -9.03 -7.58 10.69
C ASP A 128 -7.67 -7.03 11.15
N ALA A 129 -6.74 -6.93 10.19
CA ALA A 129 -5.43 -6.35 10.44
C ALA A 129 -5.56 -4.83 10.44
N VAL A 130 -5.05 -4.21 11.50
CA VAL A 130 -4.91 -2.75 11.63
C VAL A 130 -3.46 -2.41 11.91
N THR A 131 -3.12 -1.13 11.84
CA THR A 131 -1.74 -0.65 11.91
C THR A 131 -1.54 0.29 13.10
N PHE A 132 -0.33 0.28 13.65
CA PHE A 132 0.17 1.25 14.63
C PHE A 132 1.59 1.64 14.24
N TRP A 133 1.94 2.91 14.34
CA TRP A 133 3.20 3.42 13.79
C TRP A 133 4.22 3.81 14.87
N VAL A 134 5.48 3.46 14.66
CA VAL A 134 6.57 3.76 15.60
C VAL A 134 7.50 4.82 15.03
N SER A 135 7.67 5.92 15.77
CA SER A 135 8.50 7.07 15.41
C SER A 135 9.80 7.11 16.21
N PRO A 136 10.90 7.66 15.66
CA PRO A 136 12.08 7.99 16.48
C PRO A 136 11.86 9.23 17.36
N PHE A 137 10.84 10.03 17.07
CA PHE A 137 10.60 11.31 17.72
C PHE A 137 9.56 11.22 18.82
N LYS A 138 9.67 12.10 19.81
CA LYS A 138 8.67 12.22 20.87
C LYS A 138 7.33 12.67 20.27
N THR A 139 6.25 12.04 20.73
CA THR A 139 4.90 12.43 20.34
C THR A 139 4.47 13.72 21.02
N VAL A 140 3.88 14.63 20.26
CA VAL A 140 3.07 15.75 20.73
C VAL A 140 1.68 15.62 20.12
N TYR A 141 0.64 16.00 20.85
CA TYR A 141 -0.74 15.87 20.38
C TYR A 141 -1.25 17.23 19.97
N GLU A 142 -1.88 17.32 18.81
CA GLU A 142 -2.76 18.44 18.49
C GLU A 142 -3.85 18.61 19.57
N SER A 143 -4.36 19.82 19.74
CA SER A 143 -5.33 20.14 20.79
C SER A 143 -6.45 21.05 20.29
N GLU A 144 -6.60 21.16 18.97
CA GLU A 144 -7.72 21.88 18.37
C GLU A 144 -9.03 21.15 18.69
N SER A 145 -10.04 21.94 19.04
CA SER A 145 -11.38 21.46 19.39
C SER A 145 -12.45 21.87 18.37
N LYS A 146 -12.15 22.83 17.51
CA LYS A 146 -13.01 23.35 16.44
C LYS A 146 -12.13 24.01 15.37
N ILE A 147 -12.52 23.88 14.11
CA ILE A 147 -11.86 24.52 12.97
C ILE A 147 -11.65 26.01 13.24
N GLY A 148 -10.45 26.51 12.97
CA GLY A 148 -10.07 27.91 13.09
C GLY A 148 -9.21 28.24 14.32
N GLU A 149 -8.86 27.29 15.19
CA GLU A 149 -8.03 27.58 16.37
C GLU A 149 -6.55 27.65 16.04
N ASP A 150 -6.07 26.94 15.02
CA ASP A 150 -4.69 27.01 14.50
C ASP A 150 -4.58 27.17 12.96
N ASP A 151 -5.64 27.63 12.28
CA ASP A 151 -5.67 27.87 10.82
C ASP A 151 -4.86 29.06 10.28
N THR A 152 -4.16 29.81 11.14
CA THR A 152 -3.38 30.97 10.71
C THR A 152 -2.00 31.00 11.34
N MET A 153 -1.06 31.68 10.68
CA MET A 153 0.30 31.87 11.20
C MET A 153 0.31 32.52 12.60
N GLU A 154 -0.60 33.45 12.87
CA GLU A 154 -0.68 34.14 14.17
C GLU A 154 -1.10 33.20 15.30
N LYS A 155 -1.92 32.19 14.96
CA LYS A 155 -2.43 31.19 15.90
C LYS A 155 -1.61 29.90 15.91
N ALA A 156 -0.62 29.81 15.03
CA ALA A 156 0.20 28.62 14.84
C ALA A 156 0.74 28.08 16.17
N ARG A 157 0.53 26.79 16.38
CA ARG A 157 0.90 26.12 17.60
C ARG A 157 2.41 25.99 17.73
N PRO A 158 3.04 26.52 18.79
CA PRO A 158 4.47 26.32 18.99
C PRO A 158 4.78 24.87 19.37
N ILE A 159 5.69 24.25 18.64
CA ILE A 159 6.21 22.90 18.92
C ILE A 159 7.75 22.90 18.88
N PRO A 160 8.43 22.03 19.64
CA PRO A 160 9.87 21.86 19.52
C PRO A 160 10.22 21.10 18.22
N MET A 161 11.49 21.19 17.80
CA MET A 161 12.01 20.35 16.73
C MET A 161 12.10 18.87 17.12
N ASN A 162 12.05 18.00 16.12
CA ASN A 162 12.19 16.54 16.24
C ASN A 162 11.08 15.93 17.09
N VAL A 163 9.84 16.24 16.70
CA VAL A 163 8.61 15.66 17.25
C VAL A 163 7.80 14.99 16.16
N THR A 164 6.96 14.04 16.58
CA THR A 164 5.83 13.58 15.78
C THR A 164 4.58 14.20 16.35
N VAL A 165 3.90 15.02 15.57
CA VAL A 165 2.58 15.51 15.90
C VAL A 165 1.55 14.43 15.54
N GLU A 166 0.73 14.02 16.49
CA GLU A 166 -0.52 13.30 16.22
C GLU A 166 -1.60 14.36 16.02
N GLY A 167 -2.02 14.56 14.77
CA GLY A 167 -2.97 15.59 14.37
C GLY A 167 -4.20 15.03 13.68
N GLN A 168 -5.16 15.91 13.44
CA GLN A 168 -6.47 15.62 12.90
C GLN A 168 -7.03 16.82 12.12
N ILE A 169 -7.33 16.61 10.85
CA ILE A 169 -8.23 17.50 10.10
C ILE A 169 -9.66 17.26 10.62
N LEU A 170 -10.22 18.25 11.29
CA LEU A 170 -11.54 18.22 11.87
C LEU A 170 -12.63 18.14 10.80
N PRO A 171 -13.67 17.32 11.04
CA PRO A 171 -14.82 17.25 10.14
C PRO A 171 -15.65 18.52 10.20
N GLY A 172 -15.89 19.16 9.05
CA GLY A 172 -16.71 20.37 8.97
C GLY A 172 -17.03 20.81 7.54
N PRO A 173 -17.86 21.86 7.39
CA PRO A 173 -18.19 22.44 6.08
C PRO A 173 -17.05 23.31 5.51
N ASP A 174 -16.14 23.76 6.38
CA ASP A 174 -14.99 24.58 6.04
C ASP A 174 -13.72 23.71 6.02
N MET A 175 -12.72 24.13 5.25
CA MET A 175 -11.43 23.46 5.19
C MET A 175 -10.62 23.79 6.44
N ASP A 176 -10.28 22.75 7.18
CA ASP A 176 -9.39 22.82 8.32
C ASP A 176 -7.92 22.91 7.88
N LYS A 177 -7.13 23.67 8.63
CA LYS A 177 -5.70 23.89 8.36
C LYS A 177 -4.97 23.92 9.69
N ASP A 178 -3.87 23.18 9.76
CA ASP A 178 -3.12 23.11 11.00
C ASP A 178 -1.80 23.83 10.80
N PHE A 179 -1.62 24.97 11.50
CA PHE A 179 -0.34 25.66 11.52
C PHE A 179 0.48 25.28 12.75
N TYR A 180 1.71 24.83 12.50
CA TYR A 180 2.72 24.61 13.51
C TYR A 180 3.84 25.62 13.39
N ARG A 181 4.33 26.15 14.52
CA ARG A 181 5.46 27.06 14.58
C ARG A 181 6.67 26.41 15.23
N VAL A 182 7.80 26.51 14.56
CA VAL A 182 9.09 25.98 15.00
C VAL A 182 10.17 27.04 14.94
N GLN A 183 11.23 26.86 15.73
CA GLN A 183 12.41 27.71 15.66
C GLN A 183 13.50 27.00 14.87
N GLY A 184 14.08 27.67 13.87
CA GLY A 184 15.20 27.17 13.08
C GLY A 184 16.39 28.13 13.12
N GLU A 185 17.59 27.58 12.98
CA GLU A 185 18.84 28.32 12.80
C GLU A 185 19.23 28.41 11.32
N GLU A 186 20.05 29.39 10.94
CA GLU A 186 20.57 29.49 9.57
C GLU A 186 21.32 28.20 9.16
N GLY A 187 21.01 27.66 7.98
CA GLY A 187 21.62 26.44 7.46
C GLY A 187 21.03 25.14 8.02
N GLN A 188 20.08 25.21 8.95
CA GLN A 188 19.43 24.03 9.52
C GLN A 188 18.33 23.49 8.59
N HIS A 189 18.18 22.16 8.53
CA HIS A 189 17.01 21.54 7.91
C HIS A 189 15.72 21.90 8.66
N ILE A 190 14.68 22.18 7.88
CA ILE A 190 13.29 22.15 8.33
C ILE A 190 12.60 21.12 7.46
N SER A 191 12.32 19.96 8.05
CA SER A 191 11.84 18.78 7.36
C SER A 191 10.54 18.31 7.95
N VAL A 192 9.63 17.95 7.07
CA VAL A 192 8.29 17.47 7.38
C VAL A 192 8.02 16.21 6.56
N GLU A 193 7.69 15.12 7.23
CA GLU A 193 7.06 13.95 6.61
C GLU A 193 5.68 13.77 7.24
N VAL A 194 4.64 13.68 6.42
CA VAL A 194 3.28 13.41 6.90
C VAL A 194 2.92 11.96 6.58
N GLU A 195 2.35 11.26 7.54
CA GLU A 195 1.67 9.97 7.36
C GLU A 195 0.16 10.26 7.43
N ALA A 196 -0.56 10.12 6.32
CA ALA A 196 -2.01 10.34 6.27
C ALA A 196 -2.71 9.23 5.48
N ALA A 197 -2.49 9.19 4.17
CA ALA A 197 -3.01 8.13 3.31
C ALA A 197 -2.49 6.75 3.75
N ARG A 198 -1.19 6.66 4.10
CA ARG A 198 -0.59 5.39 4.52
C ARG A 198 -1.00 4.92 5.93
N LEU A 199 -1.65 5.78 6.73
CA LEU A 199 -2.21 5.34 8.02
C LEU A 199 -3.40 4.39 7.83
N GLY A 200 -4.09 4.44 6.68
CA GLY A 200 -5.22 3.58 6.36
C GLY A 200 -6.30 3.61 7.45
N THR A 201 -6.63 4.82 7.94
CA THR A 201 -7.19 4.93 9.29
C THR A 201 -8.61 4.39 9.44
N LEU A 202 -9.36 4.30 8.35
CA LEU A 202 -10.61 3.57 8.27
C LEU A 202 -10.54 2.61 7.08
N HIS A 203 -11.26 1.50 7.18
CA HIS A 203 -11.40 0.55 6.07
C HIS A 203 -12.08 1.15 4.82
N PHE A 204 -12.83 2.24 4.98
CA PHE A 204 -13.44 3.02 3.89
C PHE A 204 -13.50 4.49 4.28
N GLN A 205 -13.20 5.40 3.34
CA GLN A 205 -13.26 6.86 3.54
C GLN A 205 -12.35 7.37 4.67
N GLY A 206 -11.28 6.63 4.96
CA GLY A 206 -10.24 7.01 5.90
C GLY A 206 -8.97 7.50 5.20
N GLU A 207 -8.95 7.44 3.87
CA GLU A 207 -7.90 8.02 3.04
C GLU A 207 -7.99 9.54 3.13
N ASN A 208 -6.86 10.18 3.45
CA ASN A 208 -6.77 11.61 3.55
C ASN A 208 -5.57 12.10 2.74
N ASP A 209 -5.86 12.87 1.70
CA ASP A 209 -4.88 13.46 0.80
C ASP A 209 -4.49 14.85 1.34
N LEU A 210 -3.31 14.90 1.95
CA LEU A 210 -2.79 16.10 2.61
C LEU A 210 -1.67 16.72 1.80
N CYS A 211 -1.53 18.03 1.94
CA CYS A 211 -0.36 18.75 1.47
C CYS A 211 0.27 19.57 2.58
N VAL A 212 1.56 19.85 2.43
CA VAL A 212 2.36 20.62 3.37
C VAL A 212 2.97 21.84 2.69
N ARG A 213 3.09 22.94 3.44
CA ARG A 213 3.87 24.12 3.06
C ARG A 213 4.76 24.55 4.21
N ILE A 214 5.97 25.00 3.90
CA ILE A 214 6.86 25.64 4.87
C ILE A 214 6.96 27.12 4.53
N LEU A 215 6.66 27.98 5.50
CA LEU A 215 6.64 29.43 5.39
C LEU A 215 7.69 30.05 6.33
N ASP A 216 8.30 31.16 5.92
CA ASP A 216 9.12 31.98 6.81
C ASP A 216 8.25 32.90 7.70
N SER A 217 8.90 33.66 8.57
CA SER A 217 8.24 34.60 9.48
C SER A 217 7.47 35.75 8.82
N ALA A 218 7.67 35.99 7.52
CA ALA A 218 6.95 36.99 6.74
C ALA A 218 5.81 36.35 5.91
N GLY A 219 5.58 35.04 6.05
CA GLY A 219 4.59 34.29 5.28
C GLY A 219 5.04 33.94 3.87
N LYS A 220 6.33 34.12 3.55
CA LYS A 220 6.88 33.69 2.26
C LYS A 220 7.01 32.17 2.26
N GLU A 221 6.47 31.54 1.23
CA GLU A 221 6.66 30.11 0.99
C GLU A 221 8.10 29.79 0.60
N LEU A 222 8.67 28.82 1.33
CA LEU A 222 10.00 28.26 1.09
C LEU A 222 9.90 26.94 0.33
N GLY A 223 8.78 26.22 0.47
CA GLY A 223 8.50 25.00 -0.27
C GLY A 223 7.08 24.50 -0.03
N HIS A 224 6.64 23.60 -0.91
CA HIS A 224 5.33 22.96 -0.89
C HIS A 224 5.46 21.54 -1.44
N ASN A 225 4.70 20.60 -0.88
CA ASN A 225 4.55 19.25 -1.43
C ASN A 225 3.16 18.69 -1.12
N ASP A 226 2.54 18.01 -2.07
CA ASP A 226 1.31 17.23 -1.92
C ASP A 226 1.62 15.73 -2.01
N ASP A 227 2.08 15.28 -3.18
CA ASP A 227 2.48 13.92 -3.47
C ASP A 227 4.00 13.81 -3.41
N SER A 228 4.51 12.76 -2.76
CA SER A 228 5.94 12.44 -2.77
C SER A 228 6.19 11.14 -3.51
N ALA A 229 7.22 11.07 -4.35
CA ALA A 229 7.59 9.80 -4.99
C ALA A 229 7.90 8.68 -3.96
N LEU A 230 8.41 9.08 -2.79
CA LEU A 230 8.71 8.18 -1.67
C LEU A 230 7.46 7.46 -1.16
N TYR A 231 6.39 8.20 -0.87
CA TYR A 231 5.18 7.69 -0.21
C TYR A 231 3.89 7.91 -0.99
N VAL A 232 4.01 8.15 -2.30
CA VAL A 232 2.92 8.37 -3.24
C VAL A 232 2.09 9.60 -2.86
N GLN A 233 1.02 9.42 -2.07
CA GLN A 233 0.07 10.49 -1.72
C GLN A 233 0.45 11.26 -0.46
N ASP A 234 1.43 10.77 0.30
CA ASP A 234 1.82 11.38 1.55
C ASP A 234 2.95 12.40 1.34
N PRO A 235 2.81 13.65 1.81
CA PRO A 235 3.77 14.69 1.52
C PRO A 235 5.06 14.56 2.32
N VAL A 236 6.16 14.84 1.64
CA VAL A 236 7.52 14.93 2.19
C VAL A 236 8.17 16.21 1.68
N LEU A 237 8.54 17.09 2.60
CA LEU A 237 9.13 18.38 2.27
C LEU A 237 10.31 18.68 3.19
N SER A 238 11.41 19.14 2.62
CA SER A 238 12.56 19.61 3.37
C SER A 238 13.14 20.86 2.73
N VAL A 239 13.47 21.86 3.55
CA VAL A 239 14.16 23.08 3.12
C VAL A 239 15.34 23.37 4.05
N ILE A 240 16.27 24.20 3.59
CA ILE A 240 17.30 24.79 4.45
C ILE A 240 16.81 26.15 4.92
N ALA A 241 16.78 26.34 6.24
CA ALA A 241 16.44 27.60 6.87
C ALA A 241 17.41 28.70 6.38
N PRO A 242 16.93 29.73 5.65
CA PRO A 242 17.81 30.77 5.10
C PRO A 242 18.38 31.72 6.17
N ARG A 243 17.86 31.70 7.40
CA ARG A 243 18.29 32.52 8.54
C ARG A 243 17.77 31.94 9.86
N ALA A 244 18.32 32.37 10.99
CA ALA A 244 17.71 32.07 12.28
C ALA A 244 16.33 32.76 12.41
N GLY A 245 15.32 32.06 12.91
CA GLY A 245 13.98 32.62 13.07
C GLY A 245 12.86 31.59 13.25
N ALA A 246 11.64 32.11 13.35
CA ALA A 246 10.44 31.31 13.37
C ALA A 246 10.05 30.89 11.94
N TYR A 247 9.65 29.63 11.80
CA TYR A 247 9.12 29.03 10.59
C TYR A 247 7.79 28.36 10.88
N PHE A 248 6.94 28.31 9.87
CA PHE A 248 5.57 27.86 9.99
C PHE A 248 5.32 26.72 9.02
N ILE A 249 4.73 25.64 9.51
CA ILE A 249 4.33 24.47 8.74
C ILE A 249 2.81 24.52 8.65
N GLU A 250 2.27 24.64 7.45
CA GLU A 250 0.82 24.50 7.18
C GLU A 250 0.58 23.08 6.66
N ILE A 251 -0.33 22.35 7.32
CA ILE A 251 -0.83 21.05 6.86
C ILE A 251 -2.33 21.21 6.61
N LYS A 252 -2.81 20.74 5.46
CA LYS A 252 -4.24 20.78 5.10
C LYS A 252 -4.56 19.75 4.02
N GLN A 253 -5.83 19.55 3.73
CA GLN A 253 -6.23 18.76 2.56
C GLN A 253 -5.79 19.45 1.26
N GLN A 254 -5.26 18.68 0.31
CA GLN A 254 -4.89 19.19 -1.01
C GLN A 254 -6.14 19.59 -1.81
N ILE A 255 -7.13 18.68 -1.82
CA ILE A 255 -8.48 18.94 -2.32
C ILE A 255 -9.44 18.81 -1.13
N PHE A 256 -10.15 19.89 -0.83
CA PHE A 256 -11.13 19.86 0.25
C PHE A 256 -12.27 18.90 -0.08
N TYR A 257 -12.38 17.84 0.73
CA TYR A 257 -13.51 16.94 0.77
C TYR A 257 -13.82 16.71 2.25
N PRO A 258 -15.01 17.12 2.75
CA PRO A 258 -15.34 17.03 4.17
C PRO A 258 -15.05 15.61 4.71
N PRO A 259 -14.00 15.45 5.53
CA PRO A 259 -13.61 14.13 5.97
C PRO A 259 -14.66 13.63 6.96
N ARG A 260 -14.97 12.33 6.90
CA ARG A 260 -15.68 11.70 8.02
C ARG A 260 -14.79 11.72 9.26
N GLN A 261 -13.51 11.42 9.05
CA GLN A 261 -12.48 11.37 10.05
C GLN A 261 -11.11 11.34 9.35
N ALA A 262 -10.22 12.26 9.70
CA ALA A 262 -8.97 12.45 8.99
C ALA A 262 -7.84 12.71 9.99
N TRP A 263 -7.12 11.66 10.35
CA TRP A 263 -5.94 11.78 11.21
C TRP A 263 -4.66 11.74 10.40
N TYR A 264 -3.62 12.35 10.94
CA TYR A 264 -2.28 12.25 10.38
C TYR A 264 -1.23 12.19 11.49
N ARG A 265 -0.03 11.77 11.11
CA ARG A 265 1.17 11.91 11.93
C ARG A 265 2.18 12.76 11.17
N ALA A 266 2.54 13.92 11.70
CA ALA A 266 3.52 14.80 11.07
C ALA A 266 4.85 14.75 11.83
N HIS A 267 5.88 14.23 11.20
CA HIS A 267 7.25 14.27 11.72
C HIS A 267 7.87 15.61 11.35
N ILE A 268 8.05 16.51 12.32
CA ILE A 268 8.57 17.85 12.10
C ILE A 268 9.91 17.99 12.82
N GLY A 269 10.98 18.25 12.09
CA GLY A 269 12.33 18.24 12.64
C GLY A 269 13.41 18.76 11.72
N ASN A 270 14.66 18.46 12.10
CA ASN A 270 15.87 18.89 11.39
C ASN A 270 16.65 17.71 10.80
N PHE A 271 15.94 16.62 10.50
CA PHE A 271 16.52 15.42 9.90
C PHE A 271 16.81 15.62 8.41
N SER A 272 17.82 14.94 7.88
CA SER A 272 18.03 14.86 6.43
C SER A 272 16.89 14.06 5.82
N ARG A 273 16.31 14.53 4.71
CA ARG A 273 15.34 13.75 3.95
C ARG A 273 15.68 13.64 2.47
N PRO A 274 16.53 12.68 2.07
CA PRO A 274 16.85 12.48 0.66
C PRO A 274 15.69 11.83 -0.11
N THR A 275 15.54 12.22 -1.38
CA THR A 275 14.51 11.66 -2.27
C THR A 275 14.97 10.38 -2.96
N ALA A 276 16.28 10.18 -3.10
CA ALA A 276 16.85 8.96 -3.67
C ALA A 276 18.24 8.62 -3.12
N VAL A 277 18.64 7.36 -3.30
CA VAL A 277 19.97 6.86 -2.97
C VAL A 277 20.51 6.08 -4.17
N PHE A 278 21.74 6.39 -4.59
CA PHE A 278 22.38 5.76 -5.74
C PHE A 278 23.73 5.14 -5.36
N PRO A 279 24.04 3.88 -5.74
CA PRO A 279 23.15 2.93 -6.41
C PRO A 279 21.93 2.56 -5.56
N ALA A 280 20.81 2.18 -6.18
CA ALA A 280 19.54 1.88 -5.49
C ALA A 280 19.55 0.56 -4.70
N GLY A 281 20.74 0.04 -4.39
CA GLY A 281 20.93 -1.30 -3.89
C GLY A 281 22.31 -1.88 -4.21
N GLY A 282 22.50 -3.15 -3.91
CA GLY A 282 23.76 -3.82 -4.16
C GLY A 282 23.79 -5.29 -3.78
N GLN A 283 24.97 -5.87 -3.94
CA GLN A 283 25.18 -7.29 -3.67
C GLN A 283 25.08 -7.56 -2.16
N ALA A 284 24.41 -8.67 -1.80
CA ALA A 284 24.24 -9.11 -0.43
C ALA A 284 25.59 -9.15 0.32
N GLY A 285 25.61 -8.58 1.52
CA GLY A 285 26.78 -8.52 2.38
C GLY A 285 27.88 -7.56 1.92
N SER A 286 27.74 -6.85 0.80
CA SER A 286 28.71 -5.85 0.34
C SER A 286 28.55 -4.51 1.09
N THR A 287 29.56 -3.64 0.97
CA THR A 287 29.45 -2.23 1.35
C THR A 287 29.43 -1.42 0.06
N ILE A 288 28.45 -0.54 -0.09
CA ILE A 288 28.35 0.37 -1.23
C ILE A 288 28.73 1.79 -0.82
N SER A 289 29.42 2.50 -1.71
CA SER A 289 29.62 3.95 -1.60
C SER A 289 28.40 4.63 -2.21
N ALA A 290 27.41 4.95 -1.38
CA ALA A 290 26.11 5.45 -1.81
C ALA A 290 26.11 6.99 -1.87
N ARG A 291 25.71 7.55 -3.01
CA ARG A 291 25.36 8.95 -3.17
C ARG A 291 23.94 9.17 -2.63
N ILE A 292 23.82 10.11 -1.72
CA ILE A 292 22.55 10.53 -1.12
C ILE A 292 22.06 11.77 -1.88
N LEU A 293 20.89 11.66 -2.51
CA LEU A 293 20.40 12.59 -3.53
C LEU A 293 19.11 13.28 -3.07
N GLY A 294 18.86 14.48 -3.63
CA GLY A 294 17.63 15.25 -3.38
C GLY A 294 17.51 15.90 -2.01
N ASP A 295 18.55 15.81 -1.16
CA ASP A 295 18.59 16.57 0.08
C ASP A 295 18.87 18.06 -0.21
N PRO A 296 18.13 19.01 0.39
CA PRO A 296 18.32 20.44 0.13
C PRO A 296 19.67 21.00 0.64
N ALA A 297 20.38 20.28 1.52
CA ALA A 297 21.77 20.60 1.89
C ALA A 297 22.80 20.19 0.81
N GLY A 298 22.36 19.49 -0.23
CA GLY A 298 23.19 19.03 -1.33
C GLY A 298 23.53 17.54 -1.26
N GLU A 299 24.13 17.06 -2.35
CA GLU A 299 24.57 15.68 -2.48
C GLU A 299 25.73 15.37 -1.53
N ARG A 300 25.71 14.17 -0.94
CA ARG A 300 26.82 13.62 -0.14
C ARG A 300 27.00 12.13 -0.40
N THR A 301 28.13 11.59 0.02
CA THR A 301 28.42 10.15 -0.09
C THR A 301 28.46 9.50 1.30
N GLU A 302 27.81 8.35 1.45
CA GLU A 302 27.77 7.54 2.66
C GLU A 302 28.21 6.10 2.36
N GLN A 303 28.91 5.46 3.30
CA GLN A 303 29.26 4.03 3.20
C GLN A 303 28.15 3.19 3.81
N VAL A 304 27.42 2.44 2.98
CA VAL A 304 26.25 1.67 3.40
C VAL A 304 26.56 0.18 3.40
N LYS A 305 26.53 -0.44 4.59
CA LYS A 305 26.69 -1.89 4.73
C LYS A 305 25.37 -2.59 4.44
N LEU A 306 25.33 -3.38 3.37
CA LEU A 306 24.14 -4.15 3.00
C LEU A 306 24.06 -5.46 3.82
N PRO A 307 22.84 -5.90 4.19
CA PRO A 307 22.64 -7.17 4.87
C PRO A 307 22.97 -8.36 3.98
N GLN A 308 23.18 -9.53 4.60
CA GLN A 308 23.41 -10.79 3.89
C GLN A 308 22.15 -11.35 3.22
N LYS A 309 20.97 -11.01 3.74
CA LYS A 309 19.69 -11.50 3.23
C LYS A 309 19.27 -10.64 2.03
N PRO A 310 19.06 -11.23 0.83
CA PRO A 310 18.44 -10.50 -0.28
C PRO A 310 17.02 -10.07 0.07
N GLY A 311 16.62 -8.91 -0.41
CA GLY A 311 15.31 -8.31 -0.13
C GLY A 311 15.34 -6.79 -0.18
N PRO A 312 14.24 -6.12 0.18
CA PRO A 312 14.26 -4.73 0.55
C PRO A 312 15.12 -4.52 1.81
N PHE A 313 15.79 -3.39 1.91
CA PHE A 313 16.59 -2.97 3.04
C PHE A 313 16.27 -1.52 3.38
N ASP A 314 15.73 -1.30 4.58
CA ASP A 314 15.35 0.01 5.07
C ASP A 314 16.59 0.79 5.53
N TYR A 315 17.00 1.77 4.72
CA TYR A 315 18.12 2.64 5.02
C TYR A 315 17.65 3.98 5.58
N PHE A 316 18.01 4.29 6.82
CA PHE A 316 17.66 5.54 7.48
C PHE A 316 18.85 6.50 7.43
N SER A 317 18.80 7.48 6.53
CA SER A 317 19.85 8.50 6.41
C SER A 317 19.52 9.72 7.27
N GLY A 318 20.54 10.28 7.95
CA GLY A 318 20.47 11.55 8.69
C GLY A 318 19.28 11.74 9.64
N GLY A 319 18.84 10.66 10.31
CA GLY A 319 17.80 10.71 11.35
C GLY A 319 16.36 10.75 10.84
N ALA A 320 16.12 10.48 9.54
CA ALA A 320 14.78 10.44 8.97
C ALA A 320 13.85 9.46 9.73
N PRO A 321 12.56 9.79 9.88
CA PRO A 321 11.59 8.93 10.57
C PRO A 321 11.20 7.69 9.76
N SER A 322 11.32 7.76 8.45
CA SER A 322 11.00 6.68 7.51
C SER A 322 12.23 6.35 6.64
N PRO A 323 12.36 5.14 6.07
CA PRO A 323 13.55 4.76 5.32
C PRO A 323 13.55 5.27 3.87
N ASN A 324 14.73 5.26 3.24
CA ASN A 324 14.85 5.06 1.79
C ASN A 324 15.08 3.56 1.59
N VAL A 325 14.23 2.91 0.79
CA VAL A 325 14.32 1.46 0.59
C VAL A 325 15.39 1.16 -0.46
N LEU A 326 16.37 0.34 -0.10
CA LEU A 326 17.39 -0.17 -1.00
C LEU A 326 17.10 -1.62 -1.37
N ARG A 327 17.55 -2.04 -2.56
CA ARG A 327 17.38 -3.41 -3.04
C ARG A 327 18.65 -4.25 -2.88
N VAL A 328 18.61 -5.21 -1.97
CA VAL A 328 19.70 -6.18 -1.76
C VAL A 328 19.46 -7.41 -2.61
N SER A 329 20.42 -7.76 -3.47
CA SER A 329 20.33 -8.94 -4.33
C SER A 329 21.62 -9.76 -4.27
N PRO A 330 21.63 -11.02 -4.72
CA PRO A 330 22.87 -11.79 -4.77
C PRO A 330 23.78 -11.39 -5.95
N TYR A 331 23.34 -10.46 -6.80
CA TYR A 331 23.97 -10.15 -8.08
C TYR A 331 24.94 -8.96 -7.98
N PRO A 332 26.03 -8.94 -8.75
CA PRO A 332 26.94 -7.80 -8.79
C PRO A 332 26.25 -6.57 -9.36
N ASN A 333 26.61 -5.39 -8.85
CA ASN A 333 26.19 -4.13 -9.45
C ASN A 333 26.96 -3.86 -10.75
N VAL A 334 26.25 -3.32 -11.73
CA VAL A 334 26.80 -2.73 -12.95
C VAL A 334 26.23 -1.33 -13.06
N LEU A 335 27.07 -0.30 -13.12
CA LEU A 335 26.62 1.08 -13.31
C LEU A 335 26.57 1.42 -14.80
N VAL A 336 25.79 2.43 -15.17
CA VAL A 336 25.79 2.95 -16.54
C VAL A 336 27.21 3.33 -16.96
N GLY A 337 27.63 2.83 -18.12
CA GLY A 337 28.99 3.02 -18.65
C GLY A 337 29.97 1.90 -18.27
N ASP A 338 29.69 1.10 -17.25
CA ASP A 338 30.52 -0.06 -16.90
C ASP A 338 30.27 -1.25 -17.84
N PRO A 339 31.31 -2.06 -18.16
CA PRO A 339 31.13 -3.26 -18.97
C PRO A 339 30.35 -4.34 -18.21
N VAL A 340 29.39 -4.97 -18.89
CA VAL A 340 28.65 -6.11 -18.33
C VAL A 340 29.48 -7.38 -18.47
N ALA A 341 30.11 -7.83 -17.38
CA ALA A 341 30.97 -9.02 -17.41
C ALA A 341 30.20 -10.32 -17.69
N ALA A 342 29.06 -10.54 -17.02
CA ALA A 342 28.19 -11.69 -17.20
C ALA A 342 26.81 -11.44 -16.57
N LEU A 343 25.81 -12.23 -16.96
CA LEU A 343 24.53 -12.36 -16.26
C LEU A 343 24.55 -13.59 -15.33
N PRO A 344 23.84 -13.57 -14.19
CA PRO A 344 22.94 -12.52 -13.70
C PRO A 344 23.67 -11.29 -13.14
N ALA A 345 23.04 -10.12 -13.26
CA ALA A 345 23.60 -8.82 -12.83
C ALA A 345 22.48 -7.87 -12.37
N ALA A 346 22.86 -6.85 -11.62
CA ALA A 346 21.97 -5.75 -11.24
C ALA A 346 22.48 -4.42 -11.79
N PHE A 347 21.78 -3.89 -12.78
CA PHE A 347 22.08 -2.63 -13.43
C PHE A 347 21.54 -1.46 -12.60
N ASN A 348 22.29 -0.36 -12.48
CA ASN A 348 21.84 0.84 -11.78
C ASN A 348 22.14 2.07 -12.63
N GLY A 349 21.22 3.01 -12.69
CA GLY A 349 21.38 4.27 -13.43
C GLY A 349 20.59 5.43 -12.83
N ILE A 350 20.73 6.59 -13.44
CA ILE A 350 20.00 7.82 -13.13
C ILE A 350 19.60 8.45 -14.46
N LEU A 351 18.30 8.61 -14.72
CA LEU A 351 17.81 9.34 -15.89
C LEU A 351 17.96 10.85 -15.62
N GLU A 352 19.12 11.43 -15.93
CA GLU A 352 19.52 12.76 -15.43
C GLU A 352 18.71 13.91 -16.04
N LYS A 353 18.22 13.76 -17.27
CA LYS A 353 17.53 14.80 -18.04
C LYS A 353 16.25 14.27 -18.68
N PRO A 354 15.27 15.15 -18.95
CA PRO A 354 14.06 14.77 -19.68
C PRO A 354 14.39 14.11 -21.03
N GLY A 355 13.76 12.97 -21.30
CA GLY A 355 13.98 12.17 -22.50
C GLY A 355 15.28 11.36 -22.51
N ASP A 356 15.99 11.28 -21.39
CA ASP A 356 17.17 10.42 -21.29
C ASP A 356 16.81 8.94 -21.45
N ILE A 357 17.66 8.24 -22.19
CA ILE A 357 17.61 6.79 -22.36
C ILE A 357 19.00 6.26 -21.99
N GLN A 358 19.04 5.33 -21.04
CA GLN A 358 20.29 4.69 -20.62
C GLN A 358 20.31 3.23 -21.08
N THR A 359 21.46 2.80 -21.62
CA THR A 359 21.60 1.47 -22.21
C THR A 359 22.70 0.64 -21.56
N PHE A 360 22.48 -0.68 -21.52
CA PHE A 360 23.45 -1.68 -21.07
C PHE A 360 23.61 -2.74 -22.15
N HIS A 361 24.86 -3.07 -22.47
CA HIS A 361 25.22 -4.05 -23.48
C HIS A 361 25.65 -5.37 -22.84
N PHE A 362 24.98 -6.47 -23.17
CA PHE A 362 25.27 -7.78 -22.58
C PHE A 362 25.24 -8.90 -23.62
N THR A 363 26.01 -9.96 -23.37
CA THR A 363 26.02 -11.15 -24.23
C THR A 363 25.05 -12.21 -23.69
N ALA A 364 24.29 -12.85 -24.57
CA ALA A 364 23.43 -13.97 -24.24
C ALA A 364 23.42 -15.05 -25.32
N ARG A 365 23.06 -16.28 -24.93
CA ARG A 365 23.01 -17.45 -25.82
C ARG A 365 21.59 -17.89 -26.11
N LYS A 366 21.34 -18.36 -27.33
CA LYS A 366 20.07 -18.89 -27.81
C LYS A 366 19.49 -19.89 -26.82
N GLY A 367 18.20 -19.75 -26.53
CA GLY A 367 17.46 -20.64 -25.64
C GLY A 367 17.59 -20.29 -24.15
N GLN A 368 18.48 -19.37 -23.76
CA GLN A 368 18.43 -18.80 -22.41
C GLN A 368 17.14 -17.99 -22.22
N SER A 369 16.69 -17.92 -20.97
CA SER A 369 15.58 -17.06 -20.56
C SER A 369 15.98 -16.29 -19.31
N TRP A 370 15.78 -14.98 -19.35
CA TRP A 370 16.14 -14.06 -18.29
C TRP A 370 14.88 -13.34 -17.80
N LYS A 371 14.65 -13.32 -16.49
CA LYS A 371 13.68 -12.43 -15.87
C LYS A 371 14.35 -11.07 -15.69
N VAL A 372 13.73 -10.03 -16.23
CA VAL A 372 14.17 -8.64 -16.14
C VAL A 372 13.14 -7.93 -15.29
N GLN A 373 13.57 -7.41 -14.14
CA GLN A 373 12.70 -6.71 -13.19
C GLN A 373 13.32 -5.36 -12.84
N VAL A 374 12.53 -4.31 -13.00
CA VAL A 374 12.93 -2.96 -12.60
C VAL A 374 12.46 -2.68 -11.19
N PHE A 375 13.22 -1.83 -10.51
CA PHE A 375 12.90 -1.25 -9.22
C PHE A 375 13.22 0.24 -9.32
N ALA A 376 12.17 1.06 -9.43
CA ALA A 376 12.28 2.51 -9.44
C ALA A 376 11.17 3.11 -8.57
N ARG A 377 9.91 3.17 -9.05
CA ARG A 377 8.79 3.62 -8.23
C ARG A 377 8.69 2.83 -6.95
N THR A 378 8.87 1.51 -7.01
CA THR A 378 8.87 0.62 -5.82
C THR A 378 9.88 1.05 -4.76
N LEU A 379 11.01 1.66 -5.14
CA LEU A 379 12.04 2.18 -4.23
C LEU A 379 11.80 3.65 -3.81
N GLY A 380 10.72 4.28 -4.30
CA GLY A 380 10.32 5.63 -3.95
C GLY A 380 10.92 6.72 -4.83
N THR A 381 11.42 6.38 -6.02
CA THR A 381 11.94 7.35 -6.99
C THR A 381 10.84 7.80 -7.97
N PRO A 382 10.94 9.00 -8.56
CA PRO A 382 9.89 9.55 -9.43
C PRO A 382 9.79 8.92 -10.83
N VAL A 383 10.68 7.99 -11.18
CA VAL A 383 10.75 7.37 -12.52
C VAL A 383 9.52 6.52 -12.80
N ASP A 384 8.94 6.66 -13.98
CA ASP A 384 7.94 5.77 -14.59
C ASP A 384 8.63 4.83 -15.58
N PRO A 385 9.24 3.72 -15.13
CA PRO A 385 10.21 3.02 -15.96
C PRO A 385 9.57 2.22 -17.08
N ARG A 386 10.10 2.42 -18.29
CA ARG A 386 9.94 1.49 -19.42
C ARG A 386 11.27 0.87 -19.79
N ILE A 387 11.23 -0.40 -20.14
CA ILE A 387 12.38 -1.16 -20.62
C ILE A 387 12.12 -1.77 -21.99
N TRP A 388 13.20 -1.90 -22.75
CA TRP A 388 13.21 -2.64 -23.99
C TRP A 388 14.52 -3.40 -24.16
N ILE A 389 14.48 -4.50 -24.91
CA ILE A 389 15.69 -5.24 -25.29
C ILE A 389 15.70 -5.41 -26.80
N ALA A 390 16.81 -5.03 -27.44
CA ALA A 390 17.06 -5.24 -28.86
C ALA A 390 18.34 -6.05 -29.07
N SER A 391 18.47 -6.69 -30.23
CA SER A 391 19.75 -7.23 -30.68
C SER A 391 20.68 -6.08 -31.03
N ALA A 392 21.97 -6.15 -30.70
CA ALA A 392 22.92 -5.10 -31.07
C ALA A 392 23.07 -4.93 -32.60
N LYS A 393 22.57 -5.88 -33.39
CA LYS A 393 22.61 -5.88 -34.86
C LYS A 393 21.39 -5.20 -35.51
N GLU A 394 20.28 -5.06 -34.79
CA GLU A 394 19.03 -4.53 -35.35
C GLU A 394 18.27 -3.68 -34.31
N PRO A 395 17.69 -2.55 -34.70
CA PRO A 395 17.03 -1.65 -33.75
C PRO A 395 15.66 -2.17 -33.27
N LYS A 396 15.21 -3.33 -33.74
CA LYS A 396 13.90 -3.88 -33.40
C LYS A 396 13.89 -4.36 -31.95
N HIS A 397 12.96 -3.84 -31.17
CA HIS A 397 12.70 -4.33 -29.82
C HIS A 397 12.18 -5.78 -29.88
N LEU A 398 12.92 -6.68 -29.24
CA LEU A 398 12.57 -8.07 -28.98
C LEU A 398 11.79 -8.23 -27.66
N LEU A 399 11.97 -7.28 -26.75
CA LEU A 399 11.22 -7.09 -25.51
C LEU A 399 10.84 -5.62 -25.40
N ASP A 400 9.64 -5.34 -24.89
CA ASP A 400 9.15 -4.01 -24.56
C ASP A 400 8.18 -4.16 -23.38
N ALA A 401 8.43 -3.49 -22.26
CA ALA A 401 7.64 -3.61 -21.02
C ALA A 401 7.66 -2.32 -20.21
N ASP A 402 6.55 -2.03 -19.56
CA ASP A 402 6.29 -0.80 -18.79
C ASP A 402 5.71 -1.21 -17.42
N ASP A 403 4.38 -1.32 -17.27
CA ASP A 403 3.81 -1.85 -16.03
C ASP A 403 3.86 -3.38 -15.90
N ALA A 404 4.14 -3.87 -14.69
CA ALA A 404 3.93 -5.25 -14.31
C ALA A 404 2.45 -5.57 -14.04
N ARG A 405 2.04 -6.79 -14.36
CA ARG A 405 0.73 -7.30 -13.94
C ARG A 405 0.88 -8.02 -12.60
N LEU A 406 -0.21 -8.10 -11.84
CA LEU A 406 -0.25 -8.88 -10.58
C LEU A 406 0.27 -10.32 -10.76
N VAL A 407 -0.03 -10.97 -11.88
CA VAL A 407 0.48 -12.33 -12.17
C VAL A 407 2.00 -12.38 -12.35
N ASP A 408 2.61 -11.32 -12.87
CA ASP A 408 4.08 -11.23 -13.03
C ASP A 408 4.77 -11.08 -11.68
N LEU A 409 4.09 -10.44 -10.73
CA LEU A 409 4.47 -10.33 -9.30
C LEU A 409 4.13 -11.59 -8.48
N GLY A 410 3.50 -12.59 -9.09
CA GLY A 410 3.03 -13.77 -8.38
C GLY A 410 1.93 -13.46 -7.36
N GLN A 411 1.10 -12.46 -7.65
CA GLN A 411 -0.05 -12.05 -6.86
C GLN A 411 -1.35 -12.49 -7.56
N PRO A 412 -2.44 -12.76 -6.81
CA PRO A 412 -3.71 -13.10 -7.41
C PRO A 412 -4.28 -11.90 -8.17
N SER A 413 -5.01 -12.16 -9.26
CA SER A 413 -5.75 -11.11 -9.98
C SER A 413 -6.77 -10.46 -9.05
N ALA A 414 -6.63 -9.17 -8.78
CA ALA A 414 -7.63 -8.37 -8.08
C ALA A 414 -8.69 -7.82 -9.07
N ARG A 415 -9.76 -7.19 -8.58
CA ARG A 415 -10.70 -6.46 -9.45
C ARG A 415 -9.93 -5.37 -10.22
N GLY A 416 -10.21 -5.22 -11.52
CA GLY A 416 -9.39 -4.45 -12.48
C GLY A 416 -9.26 -2.93 -12.30
N THR A 417 -9.64 -2.37 -11.15
CA THR A 417 -9.41 -0.95 -10.80
C THR A 417 -8.35 -0.78 -9.70
N TRP A 418 -7.87 -1.88 -9.10
CA TRP A 418 -6.88 -1.86 -8.03
C TRP A 418 -5.48 -1.93 -8.61
N HIS A 419 -4.65 -0.97 -8.23
CA HIS A 419 -3.24 -0.92 -8.58
C HIS A 419 -2.43 -0.90 -7.30
N VAL A 420 -1.38 -1.71 -7.22
CA VAL A 420 -0.38 -1.60 -6.16
C VAL A 420 0.88 -0.94 -6.71
N LYS A 421 1.63 -0.25 -5.86
CA LYS A 421 2.87 0.46 -6.22
C LYS A 421 3.84 -0.45 -7.01
N ASP A 422 3.93 -1.72 -6.64
CA ASP A 422 4.80 -2.72 -7.28
C ASP A 422 4.44 -3.04 -8.74
N GLN A 423 3.25 -2.67 -9.21
CA GLN A 423 2.87 -2.84 -10.62
C GLN A 423 3.43 -1.75 -11.52
N LEU A 424 3.88 -0.64 -10.95
CA LEU A 424 4.36 0.52 -11.70
C LEU A 424 5.83 0.40 -12.14
N ASP A 425 6.46 -0.75 -11.89
CA ASP A 425 7.80 -1.07 -12.39
C ASP A 425 7.74 -2.37 -13.23
N PRO A 426 8.42 -2.45 -14.39
CA PRO A 426 8.28 -3.57 -15.30
C PRO A 426 8.88 -4.87 -14.77
N ILE A 427 8.18 -5.97 -15.08
CA ILE A 427 8.68 -7.33 -14.99
C ILE A 427 8.40 -8.05 -16.29
N ALA A 428 9.45 -8.58 -16.92
CA ALA A 428 9.28 -9.32 -18.16
C ALA A 428 10.29 -10.47 -18.31
N ILE A 429 9.93 -11.47 -19.11
CA ILE A 429 10.82 -12.60 -19.43
C ILE A 429 11.38 -12.39 -20.84
N PHE A 430 12.69 -12.18 -20.92
CA PHE A 430 13.42 -12.15 -22.18
C PHE A 430 13.85 -13.56 -22.59
N LYS A 431 13.32 -14.06 -23.71
CA LYS A 431 13.73 -15.33 -24.32
C LYS A 431 14.72 -15.05 -25.44
N VAL A 432 15.95 -15.54 -25.29
CA VAL A 432 17.06 -15.21 -26.18
C VAL A 432 16.91 -15.96 -27.52
N PRO A 433 16.68 -15.28 -28.66
CA PRO A 433 16.38 -15.95 -29.93
C PRO A 433 17.62 -16.50 -30.65
N ALA A 434 18.78 -15.88 -30.46
CA ALA A 434 20.05 -16.22 -31.10
C ALA A 434 21.25 -15.93 -30.19
N ASP A 435 22.40 -16.53 -30.46
CA ASP A 435 23.63 -16.14 -29.80
C ASP A 435 24.04 -14.73 -30.26
N GLY A 436 24.42 -13.87 -29.32
CA GLY A 436 24.90 -12.54 -29.67
C GLY A 436 24.90 -11.55 -28.51
N GLU A 437 25.20 -10.31 -28.89
CA GLU A 437 25.12 -9.15 -28.02
C GLU A 437 23.72 -8.50 -28.12
N TYR A 438 23.22 -8.06 -26.99
CA TYR A 438 21.92 -7.43 -26.81
C TYR A 438 22.07 -6.13 -26.04
N VAL A 439 21.16 -5.21 -26.30
CA VAL A 439 21.08 -3.91 -25.64
C VAL A 439 19.81 -3.86 -24.82
N LEU A 440 19.93 -3.66 -23.51
CA LEU A 440 18.84 -3.30 -22.62
C LEU A 440 18.78 -1.78 -22.54
N GLY A 441 17.68 -1.18 -22.96
CA GLY A 441 17.39 0.24 -22.74
C GLY A 441 16.43 0.44 -21.58
N VAL A 442 16.65 1.53 -20.85
CA VAL A 442 15.79 2.01 -19.75
C VAL A 442 15.49 3.48 -20.00
N GLU A 443 14.21 3.84 -19.92
CA GLU A 443 13.70 5.18 -20.12
C GLU A 443 12.51 5.45 -19.19
N ASP A 444 12.06 6.69 -19.14
CA ASP A 444 10.84 7.08 -18.43
C ASP A 444 9.68 7.22 -19.44
N THR A 445 8.54 6.57 -19.18
CA THR A 445 7.37 6.55 -20.08
C THR A 445 6.77 7.94 -20.31
N THR A 446 6.94 8.85 -19.35
CA THR A 446 6.50 10.25 -19.46
C THR A 446 7.57 11.16 -20.07
N GLY A 447 8.79 10.65 -20.29
CA GLY A 447 9.96 11.42 -20.69
C GLY A 447 10.55 12.28 -19.58
N SER A 448 10.21 12.02 -18.32
CA SER A 448 10.77 12.76 -17.18
C SER A 448 12.25 12.38 -16.94
N GLY A 449 12.96 13.25 -16.24
CA GLY A 449 14.35 13.02 -15.83
C GLY A 449 14.80 14.09 -14.83
N GLY A 450 15.76 13.73 -13.99
CA GLY A 450 16.27 14.59 -12.94
C GLY A 450 17.34 13.91 -12.08
N PRO A 451 17.97 14.67 -11.16
CA PRO A 451 19.10 14.19 -10.37
C PRO A 451 18.76 13.04 -9.41
N ASP A 452 17.48 12.82 -9.10
CA ASP A 452 16.98 11.77 -8.21
C ASP A 452 16.17 10.68 -8.95
N HIS A 453 16.19 10.68 -10.29
CA HIS A 453 15.53 9.69 -11.14
C HIS A 453 16.34 8.39 -11.22
N VAL A 454 16.62 7.82 -10.05
CA VAL A 454 17.39 6.60 -9.86
C VAL A 454 16.54 5.40 -10.27
N TYR A 455 17.15 4.41 -10.92
CA TYR A 455 16.52 3.11 -11.16
C TYR A 455 17.51 1.99 -10.94
N ARG A 456 16.96 0.78 -10.74
CA ARG A 456 17.71 -0.47 -10.72
C ARG A 456 17.01 -1.53 -11.55
N VAL A 457 17.76 -2.30 -12.34
CA VAL A 457 17.24 -3.45 -13.10
C VAL A 457 17.95 -4.71 -12.67
N GLU A 458 17.22 -5.70 -12.16
CA GLU A 458 17.74 -7.02 -11.86
C GLU A 458 17.46 -7.96 -13.03
N VAL A 459 18.53 -8.51 -13.62
CA VAL A 459 18.44 -9.52 -14.66
C VAL A 459 18.90 -10.85 -14.09
N GLU A 460 17.95 -11.74 -13.88
CA GLU A 460 18.16 -13.02 -13.21
C GLU A 460 17.67 -14.21 -14.02
N GLN A 461 18.21 -15.39 -13.71
CA GLN A 461 17.75 -16.63 -14.34
C GLN A 461 16.29 -16.88 -13.97
N VAL A 462 15.47 -17.24 -14.96
CA VAL A 462 14.07 -17.63 -14.72
C VAL A 462 14.05 -18.89 -13.83
N ARG A 463 13.23 -18.87 -12.79
CA ARG A 463 13.01 -19.99 -11.88
C ARG A 463 11.55 -20.41 -11.93
N ASP A 464 11.32 -21.71 -11.93
CA ASP A 464 9.98 -22.25 -11.75
C ASP A 464 9.48 -21.87 -10.35
N THR A 465 8.40 -21.11 -10.31
CA THR A 465 7.79 -20.65 -9.05
C THR A 465 6.32 -21.05 -9.04
N ILE A 466 5.90 -21.67 -7.94
CA ILE A 466 4.50 -22.02 -7.71
C ILE A 466 3.96 -21.03 -6.69
N TYR A 467 3.02 -20.19 -7.11
CA TYR A 467 2.28 -19.33 -6.21
C TYR A 467 0.98 -20.02 -5.79
N THR A 468 0.75 -20.13 -4.49
CA THR A 468 -0.49 -20.65 -3.93
C THR A 468 -1.29 -19.51 -3.33
N HIS A 469 -2.46 -19.24 -3.91
CA HIS A 469 -3.37 -18.20 -3.43
C HIS A 469 -4.69 -18.84 -3.00
N ILE A 470 -5.31 -18.26 -1.99
CA ILE A 470 -6.74 -18.41 -1.76
C ILE A 470 -7.37 -17.16 -2.39
N THR A 471 -8.14 -17.33 -3.45
CA THR A 471 -8.70 -16.22 -4.25
C THR A 471 -10.13 -15.94 -3.84
N MET A 472 -10.47 -14.66 -3.69
CA MET A 472 -11.84 -14.21 -3.38
C MET A 472 -12.20 -13.01 -4.27
N ASN A 473 -13.49 -12.86 -4.59
CA ASN A 473 -14.00 -11.78 -5.46
C ASN A 473 -14.02 -10.38 -4.80
N ASP A 474 -13.62 -10.29 -3.52
CA ASP A 474 -13.56 -9.06 -2.76
C ASP A 474 -12.11 -8.76 -2.36
N GLY A 475 -11.60 -7.62 -2.85
CA GLY A 475 -10.20 -7.21 -2.71
C GLY A 475 -9.87 -6.59 -1.35
N TYR A 476 -10.87 -6.15 -0.59
CA TYR A 476 -10.66 -5.53 0.72
C TYR A 476 -10.43 -6.56 1.85
N GLN A 477 -10.80 -7.82 1.62
CA GLN A 477 -10.96 -8.82 2.67
C GLN A 477 -9.98 -10.00 2.57
N MET A 478 -8.79 -9.78 1.99
CA MET A 478 -7.84 -10.87 1.75
C MET A 478 -7.60 -11.69 3.05
N PRO A 479 -7.12 -11.15 4.19
CA PRO A 479 -6.68 -12.03 5.26
C PRO A 479 -7.78 -12.83 5.97
N ARG A 480 -9.02 -12.32 5.98
CA ARG A 480 -10.18 -12.97 6.63
C ARG A 480 -10.82 -14.04 5.74
N LEU A 481 -10.83 -13.79 4.44
CA LEU A 481 -11.42 -14.68 3.43
C LEU A 481 -10.39 -15.60 2.77
N THR A 482 -9.09 -15.31 2.95
CA THR A 482 -7.94 -16.06 2.44
C THR A 482 -7.09 -16.68 3.56
N GLY A 483 -7.54 -16.58 4.82
CA GLY A 483 -6.91 -17.19 5.98
C GLY A 483 -7.68 -18.42 6.45
N LEU A 484 -6.97 -19.49 6.81
CA LEU A 484 -7.57 -20.62 7.53
C LEU A 484 -7.38 -20.37 9.04
N ILE A 485 -8.43 -19.99 9.75
CA ILE A 485 -8.38 -19.93 11.22
C ILE A 485 -8.34 -21.37 11.75
N VAL A 486 -7.21 -21.78 12.31
CA VAL A 486 -7.04 -23.08 12.96
C VAL A 486 -7.05 -22.87 14.47
N PRO A 487 -8.14 -23.21 15.18
CA PRO A 487 -8.16 -23.12 16.64
C PRO A 487 -7.10 -24.04 17.26
N GLN A 488 -6.53 -23.61 18.39
CA GLN A 488 -5.65 -24.45 19.18
C GLN A 488 -6.33 -25.78 19.51
N GLY A 489 -5.65 -26.90 19.22
CA GLY A 489 -6.24 -28.25 19.34
C GLY A 489 -6.90 -28.79 18.08
N ASN A 490 -6.78 -28.10 16.94
CA ASN A 490 -7.19 -28.57 15.61
C ASN A 490 -8.69 -28.92 15.49
N ARG A 491 -9.53 -28.32 16.34
CA ARG A 491 -10.99 -28.48 16.31
C ARG A 491 -11.57 -27.45 15.34
N SER A 492 -11.48 -27.69 14.04
CA SER A 492 -12.17 -26.86 13.05
C SER A 492 -13.68 -27.08 13.16
N HIS A 493 -14.46 -26.00 13.30
CA HIS A 493 -15.85 -26.01 12.85
C HIS A 493 -15.79 -26.10 11.32
N ARG A 494 -16.35 -27.16 10.72
CA ARG A 494 -16.48 -27.25 9.27
C ARG A 494 -17.36 -26.08 8.82
N PRO A 495 -17.00 -25.32 7.78
CA PRO A 495 -18.01 -24.63 7.00
C PRO A 495 -18.90 -25.71 6.39
N ASP A 496 -20.21 -25.63 6.62
CA ASP A 496 -21.18 -26.56 6.07
C ASP A 496 -21.00 -26.65 4.54
N ARG A 497 -20.49 -27.81 4.09
CA ARG A 497 -20.58 -28.23 2.69
C ARG A 497 -22.01 -28.67 2.44
N ALA A 498 -22.60 -28.16 1.35
CA ALA A 498 -23.82 -28.73 0.78
C ALA A 498 -23.67 -30.27 0.61
N PRO A 499 -24.70 -31.06 0.94
CA PRO A 499 -24.60 -32.51 0.92
C PRO A 499 -24.54 -33.01 -0.52
N GLY A 500 -23.44 -33.67 -0.90
CA GLY A 500 -23.38 -34.35 -2.19
C GLY A 500 -22.03 -34.55 -2.87
N GLN A 501 -20.89 -34.48 -2.18
CA GLN A 501 -19.62 -35.02 -2.72
C GLN A 501 -18.77 -35.62 -1.59
N SER A 502 -18.79 -36.95 -1.49
CA SER A 502 -17.81 -37.71 -0.71
C SER A 502 -16.46 -37.69 -1.43
N MET A 503 -15.42 -37.20 -0.77
CA MET A 503 -14.07 -37.73 -0.99
C MET A 503 -13.65 -38.38 0.32
N ASP A 504 -13.38 -39.68 0.25
CA ASP A 504 -12.71 -40.44 1.28
C ASP A 504 -11.36 -39.79 1.59
N ALA A 505 -11.08 -39.59 2.87
CA ALA A 505 -9.77 -39.27 3.37
C ALA A 505 -8.86 -40.50 3.22
N GLY A 506 -8.31 -40.69 2.02
CA GLY A 506 -7.25 -41.66 1.77
C GLY A 506 -5.97 -41.25 2.48
N ARG A 507 -5.47 -42.14 3.35
CA ARG A 507 -4.10 -42.10 3.90
C ARG A 507 -3.10 -41.78 2.79
N ALA A 508 -2.24 -40.80 3.04
CA ALA A 508 -1.08 -40.54 2.23
C ALA A 508 -0.10 -41.74 2.30
N THR A 509 -0.10 -42.57 1.27
CA THR A 509 1.04 -43.38 0.87
C THR A 509 1.34 -43.05 -0.58
N GLY A 510 2.60 -42.70 -0.86
CA GLY A 510 3.03 -42.07 -2.10
C GLY A 510 2.76 -42.90 -3.36
N ALA A 511 2.39 -42.18 -4.44
CA ALA A 511 2.76 -42.41 -5.84
C ALA A 511 1.77 -41.70 -6.77
N GLY A 512 2.29 -40.88 -7.69
CA GLY A 512 1.66 -40.60 -8.99
C GLY A 512 0.69 -39.42 -9.09
N ILE A 513 1.20 -38.24 -9.43
CA ILE A 513 0.40 -37.18 -10.06
C ILE A 513 0.54 -37.33 -11.57
N ARG A 514 -0.50 -37.86 -12.23
CA ARG A 514 -0.68 -37.73 -13.68
C ARG A 514 -1.41 -36.42 -13.98
N GLN A 515 -0.84 -35.67 -14.92
CA GLN A 515 -1.41 -34.49 -15.57
C GLN A 515 -2.79 -34.78 -16.16
N HIS A 516 -3.71 -33.81 -16.06
CA HIS A 516 -4.76 -33.63 -17.06
C HIS A 516 -4.78 -32.19 -17.56
N LEU A 517 -4.11 -31.99 -18.69
CA LEU A 517 -4.42 -30.97 -19.68
C LEU A 517 -5.79 -31.28 -20.28
N GLN A 518 -6.70 -30.29 -20.28
CA GLN A 518 -7.47 -29.81 -21.44
C GLN A 518 -8.73 -29.06 -20.97
N GLY A 519 -8.80 -27.79 -21.32
CA GLY A 519 -10.00 -26.96 -21.22
C GLY A 519 -9.89 -25.80 -22.20
N ARG A 520 -10.18 -26.05 -23.48
CA ARG A 520 -10.30 -25.01 -24.50
C ARG A 520 -11.51 -24.13 -24.17
N TYR A 521 -11.30 -22.84 -23.91
CA TYR A 521 -12.36 -21.84 -24.02
C TYR A 521 -12.25 -21.11 -25.36
N ARG A 522 -13.27 -21.29 -26.21
CA ARG A 522 -13.54 -20.45 -27.38
C ARG A 522 -14.04 -19.09 -26.88
N THR A 523 -13.31 -18.02 -27.11
CA THR A 523 -13.83 -16.66 -26.98
C THR A 523 -14.36 -16.21 -28.34
N GLY A 524 -15.69 -16.11 -28.44
CA GLY A 524 -16.37 -15.37 -29.50
C GLY A 524 -16.00 -13.88 -29.41
N GLY A 525 -15.78 -13.27 -30.57
CA GLY A 525 -15.29 -11.91 -30.67
C GLY A 525 -16.28 -10.85 -30.21
N ALA A 526 -15.79 -9.93 -29.40
CA ALA A 526 -16.19 -8.53 -29.40
C ALA A 526 -14.95 -7.72 -28.96
N ARG A 527 -14.43 -6.89 -29.86
CA ARG A 527 -13.33 -5.94 -29.54
C ARG A 527 -13.91 -4.84 -28.65
N PRO A 528 -13.27 -4.47 -27.52
CA PRO A 528 -13.52 -3.18 -26.90
C PRO A 528 -12.76 -2.09 -27.66
N SER A 529 -13.46 -1.02 -28.04
CA SER A 529 -12.86 0.21 -28.58
C SER A 529 -11.94 0.88 -27.55
N PRO A 530 -10.89 1.60 -28.00
CA PRO A 530 -10.04 2.41 -27.13
C PRO A 530 -10.80 3.65 -26.65
N TRP A 531 -10.71 3.92 -25.35
CA TRP A 531 -11.21 5.15 -24.73
C TRP A 531 -10.41 6.34 -25.26
N ARG A 532 -11.12 7.31 -25.84
CA ARG A 532 -10.59 8.61 -26.24
C ARG A 532 -10.34 9.45 -24.99
N HIS A 533 -9.14 10.02 -24.91
CA HIS A 533 -8.85 11.14 -24.04
C HIS A 533 -9.84 12.29 -24.29
N HIS A 534 -10.41 12.82 -23.22
CA HIS A 534 -11.08 14.11 -23.27
C HIS A 534 -10.03 15.21 -23.37
N ASP A 535 -10.09 15.95 -24.46
CA ASP A 535 -9.34 17.18 -24.72
C ASP A 535 -9.48 18.16 -23.55
N ARG A 536 -8.36 18.54 -22.93
CA ARG A 536 -8.26 19.79 -22.18
C ARG A 536 -8.17 20.93 -23.20
N ALA A 537 -9.26 21.69 -23.26
CA ALA A 537 -9.34 22.92 -24.03
C ALA A 537 -8.23 23.91 -23.62
N ALA A 538 -7.49 24.37 -24.63
CA ALA A 538 -6.56 25.48 -24.53
C ALA A 538 -7.29 26.78 -24.15
N LEU A 539 -6.78 27.48 -23.14
CA LEU A 539 -7.13 28.88 -22.86
C LEU A 539 -6.41 29.79 -23.88
N PRO A 540 -7.10 30.81 -24.45
CA PRO A 540 -6.55 31.61 -25.53
C PRO A 540 -5.58 32.68 -25.04
N GLN A 541 -4.42 32.77 -25.70
CA GLN A 541 -3.48 33.88 -25.60
C GLN A 541 -4.16 35.20 -25.99
N ARG A 542 -4.16 36.17 -25.08
CA ARG A 542 -4.51 37.56 -25.37
C ARG A 542 -3.41 38.20 -26.23
N ARG A 543 -3.76 38.55 -27.46
CA ARG A 543 -2.99 39.46 -28.33
C ARG A 543 -3.13 40.90 -27.82
N HIS A 544 -2.00 41.57 -27.60
CA HIS A 544 -1.93 43.04 -27.60
C HIS A 544 -1.38 43.51 -28.96
N PRO A 545 -1.81 44.67 -29.50
CA PRO A 545 -1.46 45.10 -30.84
C PRO A 545 -0.16 45.90 -30.92
N HIS A 546 0.44 45.81 -32.11
CA HIS A 546 1.68 46.40 -32.61
C HIS A 546 1.82 47.93 -32.50
N ALA A 547 3.07 48.37 -32.35
CA ALA A 547 3.85 49.18 -33.32
C ALA A 547 4.66 50.30 -32.64
N GLY A 548 5.96 50.37 -32.95
CA GLY A 548 6.83 51.46 -32.50
C GLY A 548 8.28 51.26 -32.93
N ALA A 549 8.58 51.55 -34.20
CA ALA A 549 9.92 51.57 -34.76
C ALA A 549 10.78 52.69 -34.14
N VAL A 550 12.05 52.41 -33.84
CA VAL A 550 13.07 53.41 -33.52
C VAL A 550 14.07 53.51 -34.66
N ARG A 551 14.09 54.66 -35.35
CA ARG A 551 15.23 55.13 -36.15
C ARG A 551 16.00 56.15 -35.30
N ARG A 552 17.33 56.01 -35.27
CA ARG A 552 18.28 57.00 -34.74
C ARG A 552 18.29 58.28 -35.58
N ARG A 553 18.42 59.45 -34.92
CA ARG A 553 19.46 60.49 -35.12
C ARG A 553 19.00 61.83 -34.52
N ALA A 554 19.71 62.30 -33.50
CA ALA A 554 20.47 63.57 -33.46
C ALA A 554 21.19 63.60 -32.11
#